data_AF-A0A1B7X8F5-F1
#
_entry.id   AF-A0A1B7X8F5-F1
#
_cell.length_a   1.000
_cell.length_b   1.000
_cell.length_c   1.000
_cell.angle_alpha   90.00
_cell.angle_beta   90.00
_cell.angle_gamma   90.00
#
_symmetry.space_group_name_H-M   'P 1'
#
loop_
_entity.id
_entity.type
_entity.pdbx_description
1 polymer ?
#
loop_
_entity_poly.entity_id
_entity_poly.type
_entity_poly.pdbx_seq_one_letter_code
_entity_poly.pdbx_strand_id
1 'polypeptide(L)'
;MICEEPDFIFPLQADIYYPIVEQGTYGNVKKTWIIDKTIAANFNAVGSAGNEEVRPNVNITQRSSLIGRVKTDLRISSLDAPHSITNIILTNIRDKNCNYIYTETSGPRAGKSTIFEVATQEPYVGPFGGIEYYNLVIRRSENQAVDV
;
A
#
# COMPACT_ATOMS: atom_id res chain seq x y z
N MET A 1 -1.02 -5.32 17.58
CA MET A 1 -0.35 -5.55 16.29
C MET A 1 -0.82 -6.88 15.76
N ILE A 2 -1.62 -6.87 14.71
CA ILE A 2 -2.03 -8.10 13.99
C ILE A 2 -0.97 -8.36 12.93
N CYS A 3 -0.40 -9.56 12.93
CA CYS A 3 0.55 -10.02 11.93
C CYS A 3 -0.06 -11.24 11.24
N GLU A 4 -0.51 -11.06 9.99
CA GLU A 4 -1.05 -12.16 9.22
C GLU A 4 0.08 -13.08 8.71
N GLU A 5 -0.15 -14.39 8.78
CA GLU A 5 0.80 -15.37 8.23
C GLU A 5 0.64 -15.48 6.70
N PRO A 6 1.77 -15.43 5.96
CA PRO A 6 1.76 -15.61 4.52
C PRO A 6 1.47 -17.06 4.17
N ASP A 7 0.74 -17.27 3.08
CA ASP A 7 0.44 -18.58 2.53
C ASP A 7 0.75 -18.62 1.02
N PHE A 8 0.43 -19.72 0.35
CA PHE A 8 0.71 -19.85 -1.09
C PHE A 8 -0.14 -18.90 -1.96
N ILE A 9 -1.30 -18.44 -1.47
CA ILE A 9 -2.20 -17.51 -2.16
C ILE A 9 -1.73 -16.06 -1.92
N PHE A 10 -1.20 -15.78 -0.74
CA PHE A 10 -0.73 -14.49 -0.23
C PHE A 10 0.72 -14.64 0.30
N PRO A 11 1.71 -14.75 -0.61
CA PRO A 11 3.09 -15.09 -0.23
C PRO A 11 3.90 -13.92 0.34
N LEU A 12 3.37 -12.69 0.26
CA LEU A 12 4.05 -11.47 0.69
C LEU A 12 3.45 -10.97 1.99
N GLN A 13 4.22 -10.18 2.73
CA GLN A 13 3.73 -9.37 3.84
C GLN A 13 3.95 -7.89 3.55
N ALA A 14 3.06 -7.04 4.05
CA ALA A 14 3.20 -5.59 3.93
C ALA A 14 2.68 -4.87 5.17
N ASP A 15 3.29 -3.75 5.51
CA ASP A 15 2.95 -2.96 6.70
C ASP A 15 1.99 -1.84 6.30
N ILE A 16 0.88 -1.74 7.04
CA ILE A 16 -0.18 -0.76 6.83
C ILE A 16 -0.06 0.35 7.86
N TYR A 17 -0.16 1.59 7.38
CA TYR A 17 -0.16 2.77 8.22
C TYR A 17 -1.41 3.61 7.98
N TYR A 18 -1.94 4.15 9.07
CA TYR A 18 -3.00 5.14 9.05
C TYR A 18 -2.48 6.47 9.60
N PRO A 19 -2.99 7.61 9.09
CA PRO A 19 -2.54 8.92 9.53
C PRO A 19 -3.34 9.37 10.74
N ILE A 20 -2.64 9.94 11.73
CA ILE A 20 -3.21 10.94 12.63
C ILE A 20 -3.18 12.27 11.89
N VAL A 21 -4.35 12.88 11.74
CA VAL A 21 -4.52 14.15 11.04
C VAL A 21 -4.68 15.25 12.08
N GLU A 22 -3.71 16.16 12.14
CA GLU A 22 -3.75 17.34 12.99
C GLU A 22 -3.88 18.59 12.12
N GLN A 23 -4.79 19.49 12.51
CA GLN A 23 -4.92 20.79 11.86
C GLN A 23 -4.15 21.82 12.69
N GLY A 24 -3.11 22.40 12.09
CA GLY A 24 -2.36 23.49 12.72
C GLY A 24 -3.18 24.78 12.79
N THR A 25 -2.72 25.73 13.61
CA THR A 25 -3.35 27.04 13.86
C THR A 25 -3.62 27.84 12.58
N TYR A 26 -2.84 27.62 11.52
CA TYR A 26 -2.98 28.29 10.22
C TYR A 26 -3.71 27.46 9.16
N GLY A 27 -4.41 26.40 9.56
CA GLY A 27 -5.16 25.52 8.64
C GLY A 27 -4.32 24.48 7.90
N ASN A 28 -3.00 24.45 8.13
CA ASN A 28 -2.12 23.42 7.57
C ASN A 28 -2.46 22.05 8.15
N VAL A 29 -2.73 21.08 7.27
CA VAL A 29 -3.01 19.71 7.67
C VAL A 29 -1.69 18.95 7.77
N LYS A 30 -1.32 18.53 8.98
CA LYS A 30 -0.16 17.66 9.21
C LYS A 30 -0.66 16.22 9.38
N LYS A 31 -0.10 15.30 8.59
CA LYS A 31 -0.36 13.85 8.73
C LYS A 31 0.87 13.19 9.34
N THR A 32 0.66 12.50 10.46
CA THR A 32 1.67 11.63 11.07
C THR A 32 1.19 10.20 10.93
N TRP A 33 1.99 9.35 10.28
CA TRP A 33 1.62 7.99 9.96
C TRP A 33 2.04 7.04 11.08
N ILE A 34 1.14 6.15 11.48
CA ILE A 34 1.39 5.17 12.53
C ILE A 34 1.09 3.79 11.98
N ILE A 35 2.01 2.86 12.23
CA ILE A 35 1.83 1.45 11.89
C ILE A 35 0.69 0.85 12.70
N ASP A 36 -0.23 0.17 12.01
CA ASP A 36 -1.37 -0.51 12.65
C ASP A 36 -1.20 -2.03 12.62
N LYS A 37 -0.99 -2.58 11.42
CA LYS A 37 -0.96 -4.02 11.18
C LYS A 37 -0.04 -4.41 10.02
N THR A 38 0.42 -5.64 10.06
CA THR A 38 1.13 -6.30 8.96
C THR A 38 0.18 -7.32 8.34
N ILE A 39 -0.11 -7.15 7.05
CA ILE A 39 -1.05 -8.00 6.32
C ILE A 39 -0.33 -8.96 5.38
N ALA A 40 -0.99 -10.08 5.06
CA ALA A 40 -0.55 -11.00 4.02
C ALA A 40 -1.19 -10.59 2.69
N ALA A 41 -0.36 -10.50 1.65
CA ALA A 41 -0.77 -10.00 0.35
C ALA A 41 -0.15 -10.80 -0.79
N ASN A 42 -0.72 -10.61 -1.98
CA ASN A 42 -0.07 -10.91 -3.24
C ASN A 42 -0.09 -9.63 -4.07
N PHE A 43 1.07 -9.23 -4.61
CA PHE A 43 1.18 -8.06 -5.49
C PHE A 43 1.94 -8.44 -6.74
N ASN A 44 1.43 -7.98 -7.88
CA ASN A 44 2.07 -8.09 -9.18
C ASN A 44 2.01 -6.73 -9.86
N ALA A 45 2.94 -6.46 -10.77
CA ALA A 45 2.85 -5.27 -11.62
C ALA A 45 1.56 -5.32 -12.44
N VAL A 46 0.85 -4.19 -12.53
CA VAL A 46 -0.24 -4.05 -13.51
C VAL A 46 0.39 -4.20 -14.90
N GLY A 47 -0.06 -5.19 -15.65
CA GLY A 47 0.50 -5.51 -16.97
C GLY A 47 0.61 -4.27 -17.84
N SER A 48 1.85 -3.82 -18.11
CA SER A 48 2.11 -2.74 -19.03
C SER A 48 2.21 -3.33 -20.43
N ALA A 49 1.10 -3.33 -21.17
CA ALA A 49 1.19 -3.53 -22.61
C ALA A 49 2.02 -2.36 -23.20
N GLY A 50 3.34 -2.53 -23.27
CA GLY A 50 4.30 -1.60 -23.90
C GLY A 50 4.46 -0.22 -23.26
N ASN A 51 3.98 0.00 -22.03
CA ASN A 51 4.10 1.31 -21.38
C ASN A 51 5.39 1.43 -20.57
N GLU A 52 6.21 2.43 -20.91
CA GLU A 52 7.36 2.85 -20.12
C GLU A 52 6.89 3.48 -18.79
N GLU A 53 7.57 3.15 -17.69
CA GLU A 53 7.29 3.66 -16.35
C GLU A 53 7.52 5.18 -16.24
N VAL A 54 8.51 5.67 -16.97
CA VAL A 54 8.87 7.08 -17.05
C VAL A 54 8.43 7.60 -18.41
N ARG A 55 7.44 8.52 -18.42
CA ARG A 55 7.02 9.19 -19.66
C ARG A 55 7.64 10.58 -19.75
N PRO A 56 8.52 10.85 -20.75
CA PRO A 56 9.07 12.18 -20.97
C PRO A 56 8.02 13.10 -21.61
N ASN A 57 7.14 13.68 -20.80
CA ASN A 57 6.30 14.83 -21.15
C ASN A 57 6.81 16.08 -20.41
N VAL A 58 6.23 17.26 -20.66
CA VAL A 58 6.48 18.49 -19.83
C VAL A 58 6.28 18.26 -18.33
N ASN A 59 5.55 17.20 -17.98
CA ASN A 59 5.47 16.64 -16.64
C ASN A 59 5.99 15.20 -16.65
N ILE A 60 7.03 14.90 -15.85
CA ILE A 60 7.57 13.54 -15.69
C ILE A 60 6.69 12.83 -14.67
N THR A 61 5.77 11.99 -15.13
CA THR A 61 4.93 11.15 -14.27
C THR A 61 5.53 9.76 -14.16
N GLN A 62 5.82 9.30 -12.95
CA GLN A 62 6.25 7.92 -12.67
C GLN A 62 5.02 7.12 -12.25
N ARG A 63 4.47 6.33 -13.18
CA ARG A 63 3.26 5.54 -12.90
C ARG A 63 3.62 4.08 -12.69
N SER A 64 4.00 3.74 -11.46
CA SER A 64 4.04 2.35 -11.04
C SER A 64 2.78 2.02 -10.25
N SER A 65 2.06 1.00 -10.72
CA SER A 65 0.85 0.51 -10.08
C SER A 65 0.98 -1.00 -9.95
N LEU A 66 0.65 -1.50 -8.77
CA LEU A 66 0.60 -2.92 -8.48
C LEU A 66 -0.86 -3.32 -8.29
N ILE A 67 -1.22 -4.46 -8.85
CA ILE A 67 -2.50 -5.12 -8.60
C ILE A 67 -2.25 -6.34 -7.76
N GLY A 68 -3.17 -6.58 -6.84
CA GLY A 68 -2.98 -7.60 -5.84
C GLY A 68 -4.25 -8.01 -5.16
N ARG A 69 -4.07 -8.84 -4.15
CA ARG A 69 -5.13 -9.30 -3.26
C ARG A 69 -4.64 -9.34 -1.83
N VAL A 70 -5.56 -9.07 -0.90
CA VAL A 70 -5.31 -9.06 0.54
C VAL A 70 -6.46 -9.78 1.25
N LYS A 71 -6.18 -10.44 2.38
CA LYS A 71 -7.20 -11.20 3.13
C LYS A 71 -8.20 -10.29 3.84
N THR A 72 -7.73 -9.17 4.37
CA THR A 72 -8.51 -8.28 5.23
C THR A 72 -8.86 -6.96 4.57
N ASP A 73 -9.92 -6.32 5.07
CA ASP A 73 -10.29 -4.97 4.64
C ASP A 73 -9.27 -3.96 5.18
N LEU A 74 -8.59 -3.22 4.31
CA LEU A 74 -7.63 -2.20 4.73
C LEU A 74 -8.29 -0.93 5.25
N ARG A 75 -9.58 -0.72 5.01
CA ARG A 75 -10.32 0.44 5.50
C ARG A 75 -10.69 0.30 6.97
N ILE A 76 -10.54 -0.88 7.56
CA ILE A 76 -10.84 -1.13 8.97
C ILE A 76 -9.51 -1.40 9.69
N SER A 77 -9.19 -0.61 10.70
CA SER A 77 -7.97 -0.79 11.49
C SER A 77 -8.02 -2.01 12.39
N SER A 78 -6.90 -2.33 13.05
CA SER A 78 -6.84 -3.39 14.06
C SER A 78 -7.70 -3.12 15.31
N LEU A 79 -8.17 -1.88 15.47
CA LEU A 79 -9.09 -1.44 16.54
C LEU A 79 -10.52 -1.22 16.03
N ASP A 80 -10.87 -1.78 14.88
CA ASP A 80 -12.17 -1.67 14.22
C ASP A 80 -12.56 -0.22 13.84
N ALA A 81 -11.59 0.69 13.77
CA ALA A 81 -11.84 2.07 13.35
C ALA A 81 -11.89 2.17 11.81
N PRO A 82 -12.90 2.85 11.24
CA PRO A 82 -13.00 3.04 9.80
C PRO A 82 -12.08 4.17 9.32
N HIS A 83 -11.40 3.93 8.20
CA HIS A 83 -10.51 4.86 7.53
C HIS A 83 -10.90 5.05 6.06
N SER A 84 -10.76 6.28 5.56
CA SER A 84 -10.89 6.57 4.12
C SER A 84 -9.77 5.89 3.34
N ILE A 85 -10.06 5.39 2.13
CA ILE A 85 -9.08 4.77 1.23
C ILE A 85 -7.88 5.68 0.93
N THR A 86 -8.10 7.00 0.91
CA THR A 86 -7.05 8.02 0.70
C THR A 86 -6.14 8.24 1.90
N ASN A 87 -6.46 7.64 3.05
CA ASN A 87 -5.73 7.74 4.31
C ASN A 87 -5.16 6.36 4.69
N ILE A 88 -4.66 5.63 3.70
CA ILE A 88 -4.02 4.34 3.87
C ILE A 88 -2.76 4.34 3.02
N ILE A 89 -1.64 4.07 3.66
CA ILE A 89 -0.39 3.79 2.94
C ILE A 89 0.11 2.40 3.33
N LEU A 90 0.88 1.85 2.41
CA LEU A 90 1.49 0.55 2.53
C LEU A 90 2.96 0.66 2.16
N THR A 91 3.83 0.06 2.96
CA THR A 91 5.29 0.00 2.72
C THR A 91 5.79 -1.37 3.17
N ASN A 92 7.10 -1.62 3.01
CA ASN A 92 7.78 -2.80 3.52
C ASN A 92 7.22 -4.10 2.95
N ILE A 93 6.87 -4.11 1.67
CA ILE A 93 6.46 -5.34 0.97
C ILE A 93 7.65 -6.29 0.99
N ARG A 94 7.50 -7.41 1.70
CA ARG A 94 8.55 -8.39 1.96
C ARG A 94 8.11 -9.81 1.65
N ASP A 95 9.07 -10.64 1.26
CA ASP A 95 8.87 -12.08 1.12
C ASP A 95 8.91 -12.80 2.48
N LYS A 96 8.70 -14.13 2.47
CA LYS A 96 8.79 -15.00 3.66
C LYS A 96 10.16 -14.94 4.37
N ASN A 97 11.22 -14.57 3.65
CA ASN A 97 12.58 -14.47 4.17
C ASN A 97 12.90 -13.04 4.67
N CYS A 98 11.89 -12.16 4.75
CA CYS A 98 12.02 -10.76 5.13
C CYS A 98 12.85 -9.90 4.16
N ASN A 99 12.98 -10.30 2.89
CA ASN A 99 13.61 -9.48 1.87
C ASN A 99 12.61 -8.44 1.34
N TYR A 100 13.00 -7.16 1.34
CA TYR A 100 12.19 -6.10 0.74
C TYR A 100 12.21 -6.22 -0.79
N ILE A 101 11.02 -6.35 -1.38
CA ILE A 101 10.85 -6.54 -2.83
C ILE A 101 10.90 -5.20 -3.57
N TYR A 102 10.23 -4.19 -3.01
CA TYR A 102 10.15 -2.86 -3.60
C TYR A 102 10.96 -1.89 -2.75
N THR A 103 12.10 -1.47 -3.28
CA THR A 103 13.04 -0.55 -2.64
C THR A 103 13.35 0.62 -3.57
N GLU A 104 13.45 1.80 -2.99
CA GLU A 104 13.81 3.00 -3.72
C GLU A 104 15.32 3.02 -3.96
N THR A 105 15.72 3.13 -5.22
CA THR A 105 17.14 3.14 -5.61
C THR A 105 17.77 4.52 -5.54
N SER A 106 16.96 5.59 -5.44
CA SER A 106 17.42 6.98 -5.40
C SER A 106 16.40 7.89 -4.69
N GLY A 107 16.78 9.16 -4.48
CA GLY A 107 15.91 10.17 -3.85
C GLY A 107 15.92 10.15 -2.31
N PRO A 108 15.00 10.88 -1.67
CA PRO A 108 14.96 11.06 -0.20
C PRO A 108 14.80 9.75 0.59
N ARG A 109 14.28 8.69 -0.05
CA ARG A 109 14.02 7.38 0.54
C ARG A 109 14.96 6.28 0.02
N ALA A 110 16.08 6.65 -0.62
CA ALA A 110 17.04 5.70 -1.18
C ALA A 110 17.46 4.62 -0.16
N GLY A 111 17.43 3.36 -0.59
CA GLY A 111 17.76 2.18 0.22
C GLY A 111 16.65 1.72 1.18
N LYS A 112 15.50 2.42 1.25
CA LYS A 112 14.33 2.02 2.04
C LYS A 112 13.22 1.48 1.15
N SER A 113 12.24 0.80 1.76
CA SER A 113 11.10 0.25 1.02
C SER A 113 10.19 1.36 0.46
N THR A 114 9.68 1.16 -0.75
CA THR A 114 8.81 2.08 -1.47
C THR A 114 7.46 2.25 -0.75
N ILE A 115 6.99 3.49 -0.68
CA ILE A 115 5.66 3.82 -0.16
C ILE A 115 4.63 3.74 -1.28
N PHE A 116 3.55 3.01 -1.02
CA PHE A 116 2.39 2.88 -1.88
C PHE A 116 1.15 3.47 -1.20
N GLU A 117 0.24 3.98 -2.01
CA GLU A 117 -1.10 4.42 -1.63
C GLU A 117 -2.14 3.46 -2.20
N VAL A 118 -3.23 3.26 -1.47
CA VAL A 118 -4.35 2.47 -1.98
C VAL A 118 -5.17 3.29 -2.97
N ALA A 119 -5.29 2.78 -4.20
CA ALA A 119 -6.10 3.39 -5.25
C ALA A 119 -7.50 2.74 -5.35
N THR A 120 -7.56 1.41 -5.22
CA THR A 120 -8.81 0.65 -5.31
C THR A 120 -8.78 -0.48 -4.29
N GLN A 121 -9.91 -0.74 -3.64
CA GLN A 121 -10.12 -1.94 -2.85
C GLN A 121 -11.55 -2.45 -3.04
N GLU A 122 -11.68 -3.68 -3.53
CA GLU A 122 -12.98 -4.28 -3.85
C GLU A 122 -13.09 -5.69 -3.24
N PRO A 123 -14.21 -6.05 -2.60
CA PRO A 123 -14.39 -7.40 -2.09
C PRO A 123 -14.56 -8.38 -3.26
N TYR A 124 -13.88 -9.52 -3.17
CA TYR A 124 -14.16 -10.67 -4.00
C TYR A 124 -15.16 -11.56 -3.27
N VAL A 125 -16.34 -11.72 -3.87
CA VAL A 125 -17.43 -12.54 -3.32
C VAL A 125 -17.36 -13.93 -3.94
N GLY A 126 -17.14 -14.93 -3.09
CA GLY A 126 -17.09 -16.33 -3.50
C GLY A 126 -18.46 -16.88 -3.92
N PRO A 127 -18.51 -18.09 -4.48
CA PRO A 127 -19.75 -18.73 -4.97
C PRO A 127 -20.81 -18.95 -3.88
N PHE A 128 -20.42 -18.89 -2.60
CA PHE A 128 -21.32 -19.04 -1.45
C PHE A 128 -21.74 -17.69 -0.81
N GLY A 129 -21.43 -16.56 -1.44
CA GLY A 129 -21.87 -15.23 -1.01
C GLY A 129 -21.04 -14.59 0.11
N GLY A 130 -19.99 -15.25 0.59
CA GLY A 130 -19.02 -14.68 1.54
C GLY A 130 -17.89 -13.93 0.84
N ILE A 131 -17.30 -12.96 1.54
CA ILE A 131 -16.06 -12.30 1.09
C ILE A 131 -14.90 -13.26 1.37
N GLU A 132 -14.16 -13.65 0.34
CA GLU A 132 -12.99 -14.52 0.50
C GLU A 132 -11.70 -13.71 0.64
N TYR A 133 -11.59 -12.60 -0.10
CA TYR A 133 -10.47 -11.67 -0.08
C TYR A 133 -10.87 -10.33 -0.70
N TYR A 134 -9.96 -9.36 -0.70
CA TYR A 134 -10.14 -8.06 -1.34
C TYR A 134 -9.13 -7.89 -2.47
N ASN A 135 -9.62 -7.58 -3.67
CA ASN A 135 -8.81 -7.10 -4.77
C ASN A 135 -8.29 -5.70 -4.44
N LEU A 136 -7.02 -5.46 -4.70
CA LEU A 136 -6.34 -4.24 -4.32
C LEU A 136 -5.56 -3.69 -5.53
N VAL A 137 -5.70 -2.40 -5.79
CA VAL A 137 -4.80 -1.66 -6.67
C VAL A 137 -4.08 -0.64 -5.82
N ILE A 138 -2.75 -0.71 -5.81
CA ILE A 138 -1.90 0.25 -5.13
C ILE A 138 -1.04 1.00 -6.14
N ARG A 139 -0.80 2.27 -5.87
CA ARG A 139 0.05 3.15 -6.70
C ARG A 139 1.23 3.60 -5.88
N ARG A 140 2.42 3.71 -6.48
CA ARG A 140 3.56 4.33 -5.81
C ARG A 140 3.18 5.77 -5.45
N SER A 141 3.46 6.19 -4.22
CA SER A 141 3.20 7.56 -3.79
C SER A 141 4.15 8.52 -4.52
N GLU A 142 3.65 9.69 -4.90
CA GLU A 142 4.48 10.78 -5.41
C GLU A 142 5.40 11.35 -4.30
N ASN A 143 4.92 11.32 -3.04
CA ASN A 143 5.70 11.80 -1.91
C ASN A 143 6.35 10.63 -1.16
N GLN A 144 7.58 10.29 -1.58
CA GLN A 144 8.40 9.29 -0.90
C GLN A 144 9.16 9.84 0.32
N ALA A 145 9.12 11.15 0.58
CA ALA A 145 9.87 11.79 1.68
C ALA A 145 9.14 11.75 3.03
N VAL A 146 8.00 11.06 3.11
CA VAL A 146 7.21 10.94 4.33
C VAL A 146 7.89 10.01 5.33
N ASP A 147 7.94 10.43 6.60
CA ASP A 147 8.41 9.60 7.71
C ASP A 147 7.35 8.58 8.11
N VAL A 148 7.71 7.30 7.96
CA VAL A 148 6.95 6.07 8.25
C VAL A 148 7.89 4.98 8.72
#